data_AF-A0AAN5C4A8-F1
#
_entry.id   AF-A0AAN5C4A8-F1
#
_cell.length_a   1.000
_cell.length_b   1.000
_cell.length_c   1.000
_cell.angle_alpha   90.00
_cell.angle_beta   90.00
_cell.angle_gamma   90.00
#
_symmetry.space_group_name_H-M   'P 1'
#
loop_
_entity.id
_entity.type
_entity.pdbx_description
1 polymer ?
#
loop_
_entity_poly.entity_id
_entity_poly.type
_entity_poly.pdbx_seq_one_letter_code
_entity_poly.pdbx_strand_id
1 'polypeptide(L)'
;MSSNQLRQRVVDLYKTLYYMGREYPGGSKWFHDRLKRAFAKNAQETDPQKIQKMCDHGDFVVKEIEAMYSLRKYRAMKQRYYDEQDEEEALERLRQLKKLSSSEQPKNE
;
A
#
# COMPACT_ATOMS: atom_id res chain seq x y z
N MET A 1 27.13 -3.48 6.12
CA MET A 1 27.11 -4.03 4.74
C MET A 1 28.32 -3.51 4.00
N SER A 2 28.95 -4.32 3.15
CA SER A 2 30.02 -3.83 2.27
C SER A 2 29.44 -2.90 1.20
N SER A 3 30.26 -2.02 0.61
CA SER A 3 29.83 -1.08 -0.45
C SER A 3 29.20 -1.81 -1.65
N ASN A 4 29.73 -2.98 -1.99
CA ASN A 4 29.21 -3.80 -3.08
C ASN A 4 27.82 -4.39 -2.77
N GLN A 5 27.59 -4.82 -1.53
CA GLN A 5 26.27 -5.27 -1.07
C GLN A 5 25.23 -4.15 -1.11
N LEU A 6 25.60 -2.93 -0.72
CA LEU A 6 24.71 -1.77 -0.79
C LEU A 6 24.36 -1.41 -2.23
N ARG A 7 25.35 -1.40 -3.13
CA ARG A 7 25.12 -1.15 -4.55
C ARG A 7 24.14 -2.17 -5.14
N GLN A 8 24.32 -3.45 -4.84
CA GLN A 8 23.42 -4.51 -5.31
C GLN A 8 21.99 -4.29 -4.80
N ARG A 9 21.84 -4.00 -3.49
CA ARG A 9 20.54 -3.69 -2.88
C ARG A 9 19.83 -2.53 -3.58
N VAL A 10 20.54 -1.43 -3.86
CA VAL A 10 19.97 -0.26 -4.54
C VAL A 10 19.48 -0.62 -5.95
N VAL A 11 20.26 -1.40 -6.70
CA VAL A 11 19.90 -1.85 -8.05
C VAL A 11 18.66 -2.74 -8.03
N ASP A 12 18.59 -3.67 -7.09
CA ASP A 12 17.45 -4.59 -6.98
C ASP A 12 16.18 -3.84 -6.57
N LEU A 13 16.29 -2.91 -5.61
CA LEU A 13 15.18 -2.04 -5.22
C LEU A 13 14.66 -1.22 -6.41
N TYR A 14 15.54 -0.63 -7.22
CA TYR A 14 15.13 0.12 -8.42
C TYR A 14 14.35 -0.76 -9.39
N LYS A 15 14.82 -1.99 -9.66
CA LYS A 15 14.13 -2.94 -10.55
C LYS A 15 12.75 -3.33 -10.01
N THR A 16 12.67 -3.62 -8.71
CA THR A 16 11.41 -3.97 -8.04
C THR A 16 10.41 -2.82 -8.14
N LEU A 17 10.80 -1.60 -7.76
CA LEU A 17 9.94 -0.43 -7.85
C LEU A 17 9.52 -0.12 -9.30
N TYR A 18 10.43 -0.28 -10.26
CA TYR A 18 10.11 -0.08 -11.68
C TYR A 18 9.07 -1.10 -12.17
N TYR A 19 9.22 -2.37 -11.80
CA TYR A 19 8.29 -3.44 -12.15
C TYR A 19 6.89 -3.19 -11.55
N MET A 20 6.85 -2.86 -10.25
CA MET A 20 5.60 -2.66 -9.52
C MET A 20 4.89 -1.36 -9.89
N GLY A 21 5.67 -0.31 -10.20
CA GLY A 21 5.16 0.99 -10.64
C GLY A 21 4.32 0.96 -11.93
N ARG A 22 4.34 -0.16 -12.67
CA ARG A 22 3.48 -0.35 -13.85
C ARG A 22 1.99 -0.38 -13.50
N GLU A 23 1.65 -0.86 -12.31
CA GLU A 23 0.28 -0.96 -11.81
C GLU A 23 -0.14 0.27 -10.99
N TYR A 24 0.69 1.32 -10.95
CA TYR A 24 0.40 2.52 -10.17
C TYR A 24 -0.83 3.26 -10.72
N PRO A 25 -1.82 3.66 -9.89
CA PRO A 25 -3.06 4.25 -10.38
C PRO A 25 -2.89 5.60 -11.11
N GLY A 26 -1.81 6.34 -10.87
CA GLY A 26 -1.45 7.56 -11.64
C GLY A 26 -0.79 7.28 -13.00
N GLY A 27 -0.64 6.01 -13.39
CA GLY A 27 0.00 5.57 -14.61
C GLY A 27 1.49 5.29 -14.46
N SER A 28 1.97 4.30 -15.25
CA SER A 28 3.35 3.81 -15.21
C SER A 28 4.38 4.91 -15.52
N LYS A 29 4.13 5.71 -16.57
CA LYS A 29 5.03 6.81 -16.97
C LYS A 29 5.23 7.82 -15.84
N TRP A 30 4.16 8.24 -15.19
CA TRP A 30 4.23 9.20 -14.09
C TRP A 30 5.08 8.67 -12.93
N PHE A 31 4.90 7.40 -12.59
CA PHE A 31 5.66 6.76 -11.52
C PHE A 31 7.14 6.59 -11.90
N HIS A 32 7.42 6.06 -13.08
CA HIS A 32 8.78 5.82 -13.57
C HIS A 32 9.59 7.11 -13.72
N ASP A 33 8.98 8.20 -14.18
CA ASP A 33 9.63 9.51 -14.29
C ASP A 33 10.01 10.08 -12.91
N ARG A 34 9.24 9.78 -11.86
CA ARG A 34 9.56 10.18 -10.47
C ARG A 34 10.59 9.26 -9.84
N LEU A 35 10.47 7.95 -10.07
CA LEU A 35 11.45 6.96 -9.62
C LEU A 35 12.85 7.30 -10.14
N LYS A 36 12.99 7.52 -11.45
CA LYS A 36 14.26 7.90 -12.08
C LYS A 36 14.84 9.18 -11.46
N ARG A 37 14.00 10.21 -11.27
CA ARG A 37 14.43 11.48 -10.65
C ARG A 37 14.91 11.29 -9.21
N ALA A 38 14.22 10.47 -8.42
CA ALA A 38 14.59 10.21 -7.03
C ALA A 38 15.96 9.51 -6.93
N PHE A 39 16.21 8.50 -7.76
CA PHE A 39 17.49 7.80 -7.78
C PHE A 39 18.62 8.68 -8.34
N ALA A 40 18.35 9.45 -9.40
CA ALA A 40 19.33 10.37 -9.97
C ALA A 40 19.76 11.48 -8.98
N LYS A 41 18.80 12.03 -8.21
CA LYS A 41 19.06 13.06 -7.20
C LYS A 41 20.04 12.58 -6.12
N ASN A 42 20.01 11.29 -5.77
CA ASN A 42 20.80 10.71 -4.69
C ASN A 42 22.01 9.89 -5.20
N ALA A 43 22.35 10.00 -6.50
CA ALA A 43 23.40 9.16 -7.12
C ALA A 43 24.81 9.38 -6.53
N GLN A 44 25.07 10.54 -5.92
CA GLN A 44 26.36 10.91 -5.34
C GLN A 44 26.41 10.70 -3.81
N GLU A 45 25.37 10.14 -3.20
CA GLU A 45 25.42 9.85 -1.76
C GLU A 45 26.34 8.67 -1.48
N THR A 46 27.33 8.88 -0.62
CA THR A 46 28.35 7.88 -0.27
C THR A 46 28.20 7.36 1.15
N ASP A 47 27.40 8.01 1.99
CA ASP A 47 27.18 7.60 3.37
C ASP A 47 26.35 6.30 3.44
N PRO A 48 26.94 5.19 3.93
CA PRO A 48 26.25 3.90 4.03
C PRO A 48 24.96 3.95 4.85
N GLN A 49 24.90 4.78 5.91
CA GLN A 49 23.72 4.85 6.77
C GLN A 49 22.55 5.55 6.07
N LYS A 50 22.84 6.61 5.31
CA LYS A 50 21.82 7.30 4.51
C LYS A 50 21.32 6.44 3.36
N ILE A 51 22.23 5.73 2.67
CA ILE A 51 21.86 4.79 1.61
C ILE A 51 20.91 3.73 2.16
N GLN A 52 21.20 3.17 3.34
CA GLN A 52 20.32 2.19 3.97
C GLN A 52 18.94 2.79 4.27
N LYS A 53 18.87 3.96 4.91
CA LYS A 53 17.60 4.65 5.19
C LYS A 53 16.77 4.92 3.93
N MET A 54 17.44 5.32 2.84
CA MET A 54 16.77 5.52 1.55
C MET A 54 16.26 4.20 0.94
N CYS A 55 17.01 3.11 1.08
CA CYS A 55 16.54 1.79 0.68
C CYS A 55 15.30 1.37 1.50
N ASP A 56 15.35 1.55 2.82
CA ASP A 56 14.25 1.19 3.72
C ASP A 56 12.97 2.00 3.40
N HIS A 57 13.13 3.26 3.01
CA HIS A 57 12.03 4.07 2.51
C HIS A 57 11.46 3.52 1.19
N GLY A 58 12.32 3.07 0.27
CA GLY A 58 11.86 2.42 -0.95
C GLY A 58 11.12 1.10 -0.68
N ASP A 59 11.55 0.32 0.31
CA ASP A 59 10.85 -0.90 0.74
C ASP A 59 9.46 -0.60 1.32
N PHE A 60 9.30 0.54 1.99
CA PHE A 60 7.99 1.02 2.42
C PHE A 60 7.09 1.34 1.21
N VAL A 61 7.62 2.05 0.20
CA VAL A 61 6.88 2.37 -1.03
C VAL A 61 6.46 1.10 -1.78
N VAL A 62 7.29 0.05 -1.79
CA VAL A 62 6.91 -1.27 -2.34
C VAL A 62 5.62 -1.77 -1.69
N LYS A 63 5.55 -1.78 -0.35
CA LYS A 63 4.37 -2.24 0.40
C LYS A 63 3.15 -1.38 0.14
N GLU A 64 3.31 -0.07 -0.03
CA GLU A 64 2.20 0.82 -0.40
C GLU A 64 1.61 0.43 -1.76
N ILE A 65 2.46 0.14 -2.75
CA ILE A 65 1.99 -0.28 -4.08
C ILE A 65 1.27 -1.64 -3.99
N GLU A 66 1.76 -2.59 -3.21
CA GLU A 66 1.09 -3.88 -2.96
C GLU A 66 -0.29 -3.69 -2.32
N ALA A 67 -0.39 -2.79 -1.35
CA ALA A 67 -1.65 -2.47 -0.69
C ALA A 67 -2.65 -1.84 -1.67
N MET A 68 -2.21 -0.87 -2.49
CA MET A 68 -3.06 -0.27 -3.52
C MET A 68 -3.55 -1.30 -4.54
N TYR A 69 -2.66 -2.20 -4.97
CA TYR A 69 -3.01 -3.28 -5.88
C TYR A 69 -4.06 -4.23 -5.27
N SER A 70 -3.87 -4.63 -4.01
CA SER A 70 -4.79 -5.49 -3.27
C SER A 70 -6.16 -4.84 -3.07
N LEU A 71 -6.19 -3.54 -2.73
CA LEU A 71 -7.42 -2.76 -2.60
C LEU A 71 -8.18 -2.67 -3.93
N ARG A 72 -7.48 -2.44 -5.04
CA ARG A 72 -8.11 -2.42 -6.37
C ARG A 72 -8.73 -3.77 -6.71
N LYS A 73 -8.01 -4.87 -6.46
CA LYS A 73 -8.54 -6.23 -6.65
C LYS A 73 -9.76 -6.49 -5.79
N TYR A 74 -9.69 -6.13 -4.51
CA TYR A 74 -10.81 -6.28 -3.59
C TYR A 74 -12.03 -5.47 -4.05
N ARG A 75 -11.86 -4.20 -4.46
CA ARG A 75 -12.96 -3.38 -4.98
C ARG A 75 -13.62 -4.00 -6.21
N ALA A 76 -12.82 -4.49 -7.15
CA ALA A 76 -13.33 -5.14 -8.36
C ALA A 76 -14.06 -6.46 -8.06
N MET A 77 -13.56 -7.25 -7.11
CA MET A 77 -14.22 -8.46 -6.64
C MET A 77 -15.52 -8.13 -5.93
N LYS A 78 -15.48 -7.15 -5.01
CA LYS A 78 -16.65 -6.70 -4.25
C LYS A 78 -17.79 -6.29 -5.19
N GLN A 79 -17.48 -5.46 -6.18
CA GLN A 79 -18.44 -4.99 -7.18
C GLN A 79 -19.07 -6.11 -8.02
N ARG A 80 -18.39 -7.26 -8.20
CA ARG A 80 -18.88 -8.35 -9.05
C ARG A 80 -19.72 -9.39 -8.32
N TYR A 81 -19.53 -9.51 -7.01
CA TYR A 81 -20.06 -10.63 -6.22
C TYR A 81 -20.98 -10.19 -5.08
N TYR A 82 -20.97 -8.91 -4.71
CA TYR A 82 -21.87 -8.37 -3.70
C TYR A 82 -22.81 -7.38 -4.40
N ASP A 83 -24.09 -7.72 -4.49
CA ASP A 83 -25.11 -6.84 -5.05
C ASP A 83 -25.61 -5.88 -3.95
N GLU A 84 -26.24 -4.76 -4.33
CA GLU A 84 -26.73 -3.74 -3.38
C GLU A 84 -27.65 -4.32 -2.29
N GLN A 85 -28.34 -5.41 -2.60
CA GLN A 85 -29.20 -6.15 -1.68
C GLN A 85 -28.42 -6.80 -0.52
N ASP A 86 -27.24 -7.36 -0.79
CA ASP A 86 -26.39 -7.95 0.26
C ASP A 86 -25.85 -6.89 1.21
N GLU A 87 -25.59 -5.67 0.70
CA GLU A 87 -25.16 -4.54 1.52
C GLU A 87 -26.29 -4.02 2.41
N GLU A 88 -27.52 -3.89 1.89
CA GLU A 88 -28.68 -3.48 2.69
C GLU A 88 -28.99 -4.49 3.80
N GLU A 89 -29.00 -5.81 3.50
CA GLU A 89 -29.20 -6.85 4.52
C GLU A 89 -28.12 -6.80 5.61
N ALA A 90 -26.85 -6.65 5.22
CA ALA A 90 -25.75 -6.57 6.18
C ALA A 90 -25.86 -5.33 7.08
N LEU A 91 -26.25 -4.18 6.51
CA LEU A 91 -26.48 -2.94 7.25
C LEU A 91 -27.68 -3.05 8.21
N GLU A 92 -28.76 -3.71 7.81
CA GLU A 92 -29.90 -3.97 8.69
C GLU A 92 -29.52 -4.88 9.87
N ARG A 93 -28.79 -5.97 9.62
CA ARG A 93 -28.27 -6.84 10.70
C ARG A 93 -27.40 -6.05 11.69
N LEU A 94 -26.55 -5.16 11.18
CA LEU A 94 -25.72 -4.27 12.02
C LEU A 94 -26.56 -3.31 12.87
N ARG A 95 -27.63 -2.74 12.30
CA ARG A 95 -28.58 -1.88 13.03
C ARG A 95 -29.32 -2.66 14.11
N GLN A 96 -29.76 -3.88 13.81
CA GLN A 96 -30.42 -4.76 14.78
C GLN A 96 -29.49 -5.10 15.95
N LEU A 97 -28.24 -5.48 15.68
CA LEU A 97 -27.24 -5.77 16.71
C LEU A 97 -26.96 -4.57 17.61
N LYS A 98 -26.84 -3.36 17.05
CA LYS A 98 -26.68 -2.12 17.83
C LYS A 98 -27.89 -1.84 18.72
N LYS A 99 -29.10 -2.14 18.25
CA LYS A 99 -30.34 -1.96 19.01
C LYS A 99 -30.40 -2.93 20.21
N LEU A 100 -30.02 -4.19 20.00
CA LEU A 100 -29.88 -5.21 21.05
C LEU A 100 -28.83 -4.80 22.10
N SER A 101 -27.65 -4.39 21.66
CA SER A 101 -26.58 -3.93 22.54
C SER A 101 -26.96 -2.67 23.35
N SER A 102 -27.79 -1.79 22.79
CA SER A 102 -28.27 -0.59 23.50
C SER A 102 -29.38 -0.91 24.51
N SER A 103 -30.15 -1.99 24.29
CA SER A 103 -31.18 -2.46 25.23
C SER A 103 -30.63 -3.28 26.41
N GLU A 104 -29.36 -3.71 26.34
CA GLU A 104 -28.72 -4.53 27.38
C GLU A 104 -27.93 -3.72 28.43
N GLN A 105 -27.92 -2.38 28.38
CA GLN A 105 -27.34 -1.61 29.48
C GLN A 105 -28.26 -1.68 30.71
N PRO A 106 -27.87 -2.34 31.81
CA PRO A 106 -28.69 -2.38 33.01
C PRO A 106 -28.84 -0.95 33.56
N LYS A 107 -30.06 -0.60 33.97
CA LYS A 107 -30.30 0.59 34.79
C LYS A 107 -29.53 0.40 36.10
N ASN A 108 -28.35 1.02 36.20
CA ASN A 108 -27.64 1.10 37.47
C ASN A 108 -28.40 2.10 38.35
N GLU A 109 -29.12 1.56 39.35
CA GLU A 109 -29.57 2.29 40.55
C GLU A 109 -28.40 2.52 41.52
#